data_AF-E4X9Y5-F1
#
_entry.id   AF-E4X9Y5-F1
#
_cell.length_a   1.000
_cell.length_b   1.000
_cell.length_c   1.000
_cell.angle_alpha   90.00
_cell.angle_beta   90.00
_cell.angle_gamma   90.00
#
_symmetry.space_group_name_H-M   'P 1'
#
loop_
_entity.id
_entity.type
_entity.pdbx_description
1 polymer ?
#
loop_
_entity_poly.entity_id
_entity_poly.type
_entity_poly.pdbx_seq_one_letter_code
_entity_poly.pdbx_strand_id
1 'polypeptide(L)'
;MSDTESDSSEDLELELTAEELEEAQQRLLQKEPKKSSGDIVIDLDNKPKSKKYLPPEEFGINLIDDPIGSSYIDFGAARKNYEINLEEFEKKIEIGGDFLKKQRIDTAKSKYAKAKEKETKKSKTAGKKWFDMAAPELTDEVKNDLKLLRYRRVLDSKTFMKNSDRRGDAKFFQLGTVMDSSDDFYNRLTKKQRKATLVDELLADSEFRALQKKRKAKMSAQAMENRGNPTKKKARKIKTLLS
;
A
#
# COMPACT_ATOMS: atom_id res chain seq x y z
N MET A 1 7.83 41.51 52.61
CA MET A 1 7.13 40.22 52.45
C MET A 1 6.67 40.19 51.00
N SER A 2 7.51 40.00 49.98
CA SER A 2 8.57 38.98 49.76
C SER A 2 7.97 37.58 49.94
N ASP A 3 7.85 36.71 48.93
CA ASP A 3 8.79 36.42 47.84
C ASP A 3 8.11 36.12 46.48
N THR A 4 8.82 36.45 45.40
CA THR A 4 8.54 36.02 44.02
C THR A 4 9.88 35.62 43.40
N GLU A 5 10.04 34.38 42.99
CA GLU A 5 11.17 33.84 42.19
C GLU A 5 10.79 32.37 41.87
N SER A 6 11.05 31.73 40.74
CA SER A 6 11.45 32.08 39.37
C SER A 6 11.39 30.73 38.65
N ASP A 7 10.57 30.56 37.61
CA ASP A 7 10.55 29.34 36.79
C ASP A 7 11.30 29.64 35.48
N SER A 8 12.54 29.14 35.40
CA SER A 8 13.44 29.29 34.26
C SER A 8 13.59 27.94 33.58
N SER A 9 12.64 27.62 32.70
CA SER A 9 12.80 26.54 31.72
C SER A 9 13.47 27.12 30.48
N GLU A 10 14.79 26.96 30.41
CA GLU A 10 15.59 27.23 29.23
C GLU A 10 15.27 26.19 28.13
N ASP A 11 14.79 26.67 26.99
CA ASP A 11 14.70 25.89 25.77
C ASP A 11 16.13 25.63 25.26
N LEU A 12 16.66 24.43 25.56
CA LEU A 12 17.89 23.92 24.97
C LEU A 12 17.61 23.48 23.52
N GLU A 13 17.99 24.32 22.55
CA GLU A 13 18.21 23.89 21.18
C GLU A 13 19.40 22.91 21.18
N LEU A 14 19.10 21.61 21.01
CA LEU A 14 20.09 20.56 20.82
C LEU A 14 20.70 20.70 19.41
N GLU A 15 21.70 21.56 19.27
CA GLU A 15 22.68 21.45 18.19
C GLU A 15 23.54 20.21 18.47
N LEU A 16 23.34 19.14 17.69
CA LEU A 16 24.22 17.96 17.76
C LEU A 16 25.65 18.39 17.46
N THR A 17 26.56 18.15 18.39
CA THR A 17 27.97 18.46 18.24
C THR A 17 28.59 17.53 17.18
N ALA A 18 29.64 18.00 16.50
CA ALA A 18 30.28 17.24 15.42
C ALA A 18 30.75 15.84 15.88
N GLU A 19 31.09 15.70 17.16
CA GLU A 19 31.49 14.44 17.78
C GLU A 19 30.34 13.42 17.84
N GLU A 20 29.10 13.85 18.10
CA GLU A 20 27.94 12.95 18.10
C GLU A 20 27.59 12.44 16.69
N LEU A 21 27.89 13.24 15.66
CA LEU A 21 27.75 12.82 14.26
C LEU A 21 28.85 11.83 13.84
N GLU A 22 30.08 12.05 14.29
CA GLU A 22 31.19 11.11 14.04
C GLU A 22 30.98 9.77 14.77
N GLU A 23 30.47 9.80 16.01
CA GLU A 23 30.15 8.59 16.76
C GLU A 23 28.99 7.81 16.12
N ALA A 24 28.00 8.51 15.55
CA ALA A 24 26.92 7.90 14.77
C ALA A 24 27.42 7.26 13.45
N GLN A 25 28.41 7.87 12.79
CA GLN A 25 29.06 7.31 11.60
C GLN A 25 29.92 6.09 11.94
N GLN A 26 30.66 6.12 13.05
CA GLN A 26 31.42 4.96 13.54
C GLN A 26 30.51 3.80 13.94
N ARG A 27 29.33 4.08 14.53
CA ARG A 27 28.30 3.06 14.80
C ARG A 27 27.69 2.46 13.54
N LEU A 28 27.61 3.20 12.42
CA LEU A 28 27.18 2.66 11.13
C LEU A 28 28.25 1.76 10.51
N LEU A 29 29.54 2.09 10.68
CA LEU A 29 30.68 1.30 10.20
C LEU A 29 30.91 0.01 11.02
N GLN A 30 30.58 0.00 12.32
CA GLN A 30 30.71 -1.19 13.18
C GLN A 30 29.48 -2.12 13.14
N LYS A 31 28.45 -1.79 12.37
CA LYS A 31 27.24 -2.61 12.27
C LYS A 31 27.46 -3.76 11.30
N GLU A 32 28.02 -4.85 11.81
CA GLU A 32 28.11 -6.14 11.11
C GLU A 32 26.73 -6.57 10.58
N PRO A 33 26.63 -7.08 9.33
CA PRO A 33 25.37 -7.53 8.78
C PRO A 33 24.86 -8.72 9.62
N LYS A 34 23.67 -8.56 10.20
CA LYS A 34 22.96 -9.70 10.80
C LYS A 34 22.70 -10.71 9.68
N LYS A 35 23.35 -11.88 9.76
CA LYS A 35 23.15 -13.00 8.84
C LYS A 35 21.66 -13.32 8.76
N SER A 36 21.04 -12.94 7.65
CA SER A 36 19.75 -13.48 7.24
C SER A 36 19.94 -14.98 7.05
N SER A 37 19.12 -15.76 7.75
CA SER A 37 18.95 -17.18 7.48
C SER A 37 18.46 -17.33 6.02
N GLY A 38 19.37 -17.57 5.08
CA GLY A 38 18.95 -17.73 3.69
C GLY A 38 20.00 -17.68 2.60
N ASP A 39 21.26 -17.30 2.86
CA ASP A 39 22.27 -17.27 1.80
C ASP A 39 23.08 -18.59 1.81
N ILE A 40 22.78 -19.44 0.83
CA ILE A 40 23.58 -20.63 0.52
C ILE A 40 24.88 -20.12 -0.12
N VAL A 41 25.96 -20.11 0.66
CA VAL A 41 27.31 -19.96 0.11
C VAL A 41 27.62 -21.26 -0.64
N ILE A 42 27.70 -21.18 -1.96
CA ILE A 42 28.19 -22.27 -2.80
C ILE A 42 29.70 -22.09 -2.90
N ASP A 43 30.46 -22.93 -2.20
CA ASP A 43 31.91 -23.00 -2.32
C ASP A 43 32.26 -23.46 -3.75
N LEU A 44 32.81 -22.56 -4.56
CA LEU A 44 33.17 -22.80 -5.97
C LEU A 44 34.41 -23.71 -6.15
N ASP A 45 35.12 -24.04 -5.06
CA ASP A 45 36.39 -24.78 -5.13
C ASP A 45 36.26 -26.30 -4.87
N ASN A 46 35.07 -26.79 -4.54
CA ASN A 46 34.83 -28.23 -4.46
C ASN A 46 34.41 -28.77 -5.84
N LYS A 47 35.41 -29.18 -6.65
CA LYS A 47 35.14 -30.08 -7.79
C LYS A 47 34.43 -31.33 -7.26
N PRO A 48 33.17 -31.62 -7.64
CA PRO A 48 32.57 -32.88 -7.29
C PRO A 48 33.40 -34.00 -7.94
N LYS A 49 33.75 -35.03 -7.16
CA LYS A 49 34.34 -36.27 -7.71
C LYS A 49 33.41 -36.73 -8.83
N SER A 50 33.90 -36.75 -10.07
CA SER A 50 33.13 -37.23 -11.21
C SER A 50 32.64 -38.63 -10.87
N LYS A 51 31.31 -38.82 -10.94
CA LYS A 51 30.75 -40.16 -10.89
C LYS A 51 31.40 -40.93 -12.04
N LYS A 52 32.03 -42.07 -11.74
CA LYS A 52 32.52 -42.98 -12.77
C LYS A 52 31.31 -43.31 -13.66
N TYR A 53 31.30 -42.84 -14.90
CA TYR A 53 30.34 -43.33 -15.88
C TYR A 53 30.70 -44.80 -16.11
N LEU A 54 29.75 -45.71 -15.89
CA LEU A 54 29.91 -47.08 -16.35
C LEU A 54 29.72 -47.07 -17.88
N PRO A 55 30.55 -47.82 -18.63
CA PRO A 55 30.48 -47.82 -20.08
C PRO A 55 29.10 -48.31 -20.57
N PRO A 56 28.57 -47.74 -21.66
CA PRO A 56 27.24 -48.08 -22.21
C PRO A 56 26.99 -49.57 -22.50
N GLU A 57 28.05 -50.37 -22.59
CA GLU A 57 28.04 -51.81 -22.88
C GLU A 57 27.35 -52.64 -21.78
N GLU A 58 27.35 -52.18 -20.52
CA GLU A 58 26.70 -52.92 -19.41
C GLU A 58 25.17 -52.93 -19.48
N PHE A 59 24.56 -52.02 -20.26
CA PHE A 59 23.11 -51.96 -20.46
C PHE A 59 22.64 -52.59 -21.78
N GLY A 60 23.51 -53.34 -22.47
CA GLY A 60 23.15 -54.07 -23.69
C GLY A 60 22.89 -53.17 -24.90
N ILE A 61 23.38 -51.92 -24.89
CA ILE A 61 23.35 -51.03 -26.04
C ILE A 61 24.65 -51.25 -26.82
N ASN A 62 24.61 -52.17 -27.78
CA ASN A 62 25.73 -52.35 -28.72
C ASN A 62 25.75 -51.16 -29.69
N LEU A 63 26.93 -50.55 -29.88
CA LEU A 63 27.17 -49.66 -31.01
C LEU A 63 27.01 -50.48 -32.30
N ILE A 64 26.20 -49.98 -33.24
CA ILE A 64 26.01 -50.60 -34.54
C ILE A 64 27.27 -50.30 -35.37
N ASP A 65 28.14 -51.28 -35.52
CA ASP A 65 29.36 -51.24 -36.35
C ASP A 65 29.03 -51.46 -37.84
N ASP A 66 28.03 -50.76 -38.36
CA ASP A 66 27.86 -50.61 -39.80
C ASP A 66 28.86 -49.56 -40.30
N PRO A 67 29.43 -49.70 -41.51
CA PRO A 67 30.35 -48.71 -42.05
C PRO A 67 29.65 -47.34 -42.10
N ILE A 68 30.06 -46.46 -41.20
CA ILE A 68 29.61 -45.08 -41.03
C ILE A 68 29.65 -44.40 -42.40
N GLY A 69 28.51 -44.31 -43.11
CA GLY A 69 28.61 -43.93 -44.51
C GLY A 69 27.34 -43.79 -45.34
N SER A 70 26.14 -43.88 -44.76
CA SER A 70 24.97 -43.27 -45.43
C SER A 70 24.08 -42.55 -44.42
N SER A 71 24.59 -41.45 -43.88
CA SER A 71 23.68 -40.39 -43.48
C SER A 71 23.00 -39.90 -44.76
N TYR A 72 21.67 -39.73 -44.75
CA TYR A 72 20.83 -39.29 -45.89
C TYR A 72 21.11 -37.82 -46.32
N ILE A 73 22.30 -37.31 -46.01
CA ILE A 73 22.70 -35.91 -46.11
C ILE A 73 24.03 -35.88 -46.86
N ASP A 74 23.97 -35.58 -48.16
CA ASP A 74 25.14 -35.38 -49.00
C ASP A 74 25.81 -34.03 -48.69
N PHE A 75 27.01 -34.06 -48.11
CA PHE A 75 27.80 -32.84 -47.81
C PHE A 75 28.53 -32.24 -49.01
N GLY A 76 28.60 -32.97 -50.14
CA GLY A 76 29.23 -32.52 -51.39
C GLY A 76 28.30 -31.77 -52.34
N ALA A 77 26.98 -31.83 -52.12
CA ALA A 77 26.03 -31.04 -52.87
C ALA A 77 26.08 -29.58 -52.37
N ALA A 78 26.17 -28.61 -53.30
CA ALA A 78 26.06 -27.20 -52.95
C ALA A 78 24.79 -26.99 -52.13
N ARG A 79 24.94 -26.54 -50.86
CA ARG A 79 23.81 -26.23 -50.00
C ARG A 79 22.93 -25.24 -50.76
N LYS A 80 21.76 -25.69 -51.21
CA LYS A 80 20.78 -24.79 -51.80
C LYS A 80 20.43 -23.79 -50.71
N ASN A 81 20.89 -22.55 -50.85
CA ASN A 81 20.44 -21.45 -50.02
C ASN A 81 18.99 -21.20 -50.39
N TYR A 82 18.08 -21.82 -49.63
CA TYR A 82 16.69 -21.43 -49.66
C TYR A 82 16.62 -20.07 -48.98
N GLU A 83 16.35 -19.02 -49.75
CA GLU A 83 15.87 -17.76 -49.18
C GLU A 83 14.53 -18.08 -48.51
N ILE A 84 14.57 -18.19 -47.17
CA ILE A 84 13.36 -18.43 -46.39
C ILE A 84 12.57 -17.13 -46.46
N ASN A 85 11.51 -17.13 -47.28
CA ASN A 85 10.57 -16.02 -47.33
C ASN A 85 9.76 -16.02 -46.03
N LEU A 86 10.26 -15.30 -45.02
CA LEU A 86 9.71 -15.26 -43.66
C LEU A 86 8.23 -14.86 -43.65
N GLU A 87 7.81 -13.93 -44.51
CA GLU A 87 6.42 -13.47 -44.58
C GLU A 87 5.46 -14.56 -45.08
N GLU A 88 5.92 -15.38 -46.03
CA GLU A 88 5.14 -16.51 -46.54
C GLU A 88 5.07 -17.63 -45.50
N PHE A 89 6.16 -17.82 -44.75
CA PHE A 89 6.24 -18.80 -43.67
C PHE A 89 5.36 -18.40 -42.48
N GLU A 90 5.34 -17.13 -42.08
CA GLU A 90 4.49 -16.59 -41.02
C GLU A 90 3.00 -16.69 -41.35
N LYS A 91 2.63 -16.48 -42.62
CA LYS A 91 1.25 -16.74 -43.10
C LYS A 91 0.90 -18.23 -43.13
N LYS A 92 1.87 -19.12 -43.36
CA LYS A 92 1.67 -20.57 -43.31
C LYS A 92 1.62 -21.12 -41.89
N ILE A 93 2.32 -20.47 -40.96
CA ILE A 93 2.24 -20.67 -39.51
C ILE A 93 1.00 -19.92 -39.00
N GLU A 94 -0.16 -20.19 -39.61
CA GLU A 94 -1.45 -20.02 -38.94
C GLU A 94 -1.61 -21.17 -37.94
N ILE A 95 -0.76 -21.16 -36.91
CA ILE A 95 -0.94 -21.98 -35.72
C ILE A 95 -2.13 -21.37 -34.98
N GLY A 96 -3.33 -21.75 -35.42
CA GLY A 96 -4.58 -21.19 -34.97
C GLY A 96 -4.74 -21.26 -33.46
N GLY A 97 -5.04 -20.10 -32.86
CA GLY A 97 -5.93 -19.81 -31.73
C GLY A 97 -5.74 -20.53 -30.39
N ASP A 98 -5.40 -21.81 -30.39
CA ASP A 98 -5.40 -22.71 -29.24
C ASP A 98 -4.15 -23.60 -29.14
N PHE A 99 -3.36 -23.77 -30.21
CA PHE A 99 -2.11 -24.55 -30.14
C PHE A 99 -0.98 -23.79 -29.40
N LEU A 100 -0.99 -22.45 -29.47
CA LEU A 100 -0.09 -21.58 -28.68
C LEU A 100 -0.54 -21.41 -27.23
N LYS A 101 -1.80 -21.72 -26.91
CA LYS A 101 -2.20 -21.89 -25.51
C LYS A 101 -1.55 -23.17 -25.03
N LYS A 102 -0.38 -23.04 -24.38
CA LYS A 102 0.18 -24.12 -23.58
C LYS A 102 -0.94 -24.67 -22.73
N GLN A 103 -1.38 -25.90 -23.00
CA GLN A 103 -2.30 -26.65 -22.16
C GLN A 103 -1.62 -26.78 -20.81
N ARG A 104 -1.86 -25.80 -19.93
CA ARG A 104 -1.36 -25.86 -18.56
C ARG A 104 -2.18 -26.93 -17.91
N ILE A 105 -1.57 -28.10 -17.74
CA ILE A 105 -2.12 -29.14 -16.88
C ILE A 105 -2.33 -28.47 -15.53
N ASP A 106 -3.57 -28.44 -15.04
CA ASP A 106 -3.89 -27.89 -13.73
C ASP A 106 -3.19 -28.71 -12.66
N THR A 107 -1.97 -28.28 -12.31
CA THR A 107 -1.17 -28.98 -11.30
C THR A 107 -1.79 -28.73 -9.93
N ALA A 108 -1.94 -29.80 -9.15
CA ALA A 108 -2.50 -29.69 -7.82
C ALA A 108 -1.61 -28.77 -6.95
N LYS A 109 -2.17 -27.63 -6.54
CA LYS A 109 -1.47 -26.67 -5.66
C LYS A 109 -0.95 -27.38 -4.41
N SER A 110 0.28 -27.04 -3.99
CA SER A 110 0.86 -27.52 -2.74
C SER A 110 -0.01 -27.14 -1.53
N LYS A 111 0.09 -27.89 -0.42
CA LYS A 111 -0.64 -27.58 0.83
C LYS A 111 -0.36 -26.14 1.30
N TYR A 112 0.89 -25.70 1.20
CA TYR A 112 1.30 -24.34 1.54
C TYR A 112 0.65 -23.29 0.64
N ALA A 113 0.66 -23.49 -0.68
CA ALA A 113 0.02 -22.56 -1.62
C ALA A 113 -1.49 -22.42 -1.35
N LYS A 114 -2.17 -23.54 -1.06
CA LYS A 114 -3.59 -23.54 -0.66
C LYS A 114 -3.84 -22.79 0.66
N ALA A 115 -2.97 -22.98 1.65
CA ALA A 115 -3.07 -22.27 2.93
C ALA A 115 -2.89 -20.76 2.76
N LYS A 116 -1.88 -20.33 1.99
CA LYS A 116 -1.62 -18.93 1.69
C LYS A 116 -2.78 -18.28 0.92
N GLU A 117 -3.35 -18.97 -0.06
CA GLU A 117 -4.54 -18.49 -0.78
C GLU A 117 -5.77 -18.36 0.15
N LYS A 118 -5.93 -19.26 1.12
CA LYS A 118 -7.00 -19.16 2.11
C LYS A 118 -6.80 -17.96 3.04
N GLU A 119 -5.57 -17.65 3.44
CA GLU A 119 -5.24 -16.47 4.24
C GLU A 119 -5.49 -15.17 3.48
N THR A 120 -5.12 -15.09 2.20
CA THR A 120 -5.40 -13.89 1.39
C THR A 120 -6.89 -13.70 1.14
N LYS A 121 -7.66 -14.78 0.99
CA LYS A 121 -9.13 -14.69 0.91
C LYS A 121 -9.73 -14.22 2.24
N LYS A 122 -9.24 -14.74 3.37
CA LYS A 122 -9.67 -14.29 4.71
C LYS A 122 -9.30 -12.85 5.01
N SER A 123 -8.18 -12.34 4.49
CA SER A 123 -7.75 -10.97 4.81
C SER A 123 -8.55 -9.89 4.07
N LYS A 124 -9.18 -10.26 2.94
CA LYS A 124 -10.03 -9.40 2.10
C LYS A 124 -11.45 -9.23 2.64
N THR A 125 -11.87 -10.13 3.52
CA THR A 125 -13.27 -10.25 3.92
C THR A 125 -13.39 -10.38 5.44
N ALA A 126 -14.42 -9.80 6.05
CA ALA A 126 -14.68 -9.95 7.49
C ALA A 126 -15.00 -11.41 7.92
N GLY A 127 -15.29 -12.28 6.94
CA GLY A 127 -15.55 -13.71 7.09
C GLY A 127 -17.02 -14.06 7.23
N LYS A 128 -17.32 -15.37 7.20
CA LYS A 128 -18.69 -15.91 7.17
C LYS A 128 -19.57 -15.50 8.37
N LYS A 129 -18.96 -15.26 9.53
CA LYS A 129 -19.69 -14.77 10.73
C LYS A 129 -20.32 -13.39 10.51
N TRP A 130 -19.79 -12.63 9.56
CA TRP A 130 -20.28 -11.32 9.18
C TRP A 130 -20.52 -11.25 7.67
N PHE A 131 -21.28 -12.24 7.18
CA PHE A 131 -21.79 -12.35 5.80
C PHE A 131 -20.77 -12.07 4.70
N ASP A 132 -19.51 -12.42 4.95
CA ASP A 132 -18.43 -12.20 4.00
C ASP A 132 -18.35 -10.73 3.50
N MET A 133 -18.50 -9.77 4.42
CA MET A 133 -18.38 -8.34 4.12
C MET A 133 -16.97 -8.00 3.59
N ALA A 134 -16.91 -7.46 2.37
CA ALA A 134 -15.67 -7.04 1.72
C ALA A 134 -15.10 -5.74 2.32
N ALA A 135 -13.78 -5.57 2.25
CA ALA A 135 -13.13 -4.28 2.55
C ALA A 135 -13.26 -3.33 1.33
N PRO A 136 -13.90 -2.16 1.48
CA PRO A 136 -13.96 -1.17 0.41
C PRO A 136 -12.59 -0.52 0.15
N GLU A 137 -12.44 0.05 -1.04
CA GLU A 137 -11.30 0.89 -1.36
C GLU A 137 -11.42 2.24 -0.66
N LEU A 138 -10.32 2.69 -0.06
CA LEU A 138 -10.23 3.98 0.65
C LEU A 138 -9.97 5.11 -0.36
N THR A 139 -11.00 5.47 -1.12
CA THR A 139 -11.01 6.69 -1.94
C THR A 139 -11.02 7.93 -1.05
N ASP A 140 -10.64 9.09 -1.59
CA ASP A 140 -10.55 10.31 -0.77
C ASP A 140 -11.90 10.83 -0.30
N GLU A 141 -12.96 10.61 -1.09
CA GLU A 141 -14.35 10.86 -0.71
C GLU A 141 -14.74 10.04 0.52
N VAL A 142 -14.45 8.73 0.48
CA VAL A 142 -14.76 7.81 1.58
C VAL A 142 -13.95 8.15 2.84
N LYS A 143 -12.68 8.55 2.69
CA LYS A 143 -11.89 9.06 3.82
C LYS A 143 -12.49 10.31 4.44
N ASN A 144 -13.03 11.22 3.63
CA ASN A 144 -13.66 12.43 4.13
C ASN A 144 -14.95 12.13 4.89
N ASP A 145 -15.78 11.21 4.39
CA ASP A 145 -16.97 10.73 5.08
C ASP A 145 -16.62 10.04 6.41
N LEU A 146 -15.56 9.22 6.45
CA LEU A 146 -15.09 8.58 7.68
C LEU A 146 -14.59 9.61 8.72
N LYS A 147 -13.85 10.64 8.27
CA LYS A 147 -13.45 11.76 9.14
C LYS A 147 -14.67 12.50 9.67
N LEU A 148 -15.68 12.72 8.84
CA LEU A 148 -16.91 13.38 9.24
C LEU A 148 -17.62 12.61 10.36
N LEU A 149 -17.75 11.29 10.22
CA LEU A 149 -18.31 10.41 11.24
C LEU A 149 -17.51 10.45 12.55
N ARG A 150 -16.18 10.52 12.47
CA ARG A 150 -15.32 10.67 13.66
C ARG A 150 -15.57 11.99 14.37
N TYR A 151 -15.73 13.09 13.61
CA TYR A 151 -15.94 14.43 14.17
C TYR A 151 -17.39 14.79 14.42
N ARG A 152 -18.35 13.85 14.24
CA ARG A 152 -19.80 14.08 14.38
C ARG A 152 -20.21 14.83 15.65
N ARG A 153 -19.51 14.58 16.77
CA ARG A 153 -19.75 15.25 18.06
C ARG A 153 -19.52 16.77 18.02
N VAL A 154 -18.62 17.24 17.16
CA VAL A 154 -18.23 18.67 17.07
C VAL A 154 -19.06 19.41 16.01
N LEU A 155 -19.71 18.68 15.10
CA LEU A 155 -20.46 19.28 14.00
C LEU A 155 -21.66 20.07 14.52
N ASP A 156 -22.52 19.42 15.31
CA ASP A 156 -23.69 20.02 15.93
C ASP A 156 -23.48 20.20 17.45
N SER A 157 -23.90 21.35 17.97
CA SER A 157 -23.87 21.65 19.40
C SER A 157 -25.10 21.15 20.15
N LYS A 158 -26.20 20.82 19.46
CA LYS A 158 -27.45 20.41 20.11
C LYS A 158 -27.45 18.93 20.47
N THR A 159 -26.88 18.09 19.62
CA THR A 159 -26.85 16.65 19.83
C THR A 159 -25.51 16.19 20.41
N PHE A 160 -25.51 15.74 21.66
CA PHE A 160 -24.33 15.12 22.26
C PHE A 160 -24.28 13.62 21.94
N MET A 161 -23.31 13.23 21.10
CA MET A 161 -23.06 11.83 20.77
C MET A 161 -21.89 11.24 21.55
N LYS A 162 -21.90 9.92 21.77
CA LYS A 162 -20.76 9.19 22.34
C LYS A 162 -19.54 9.27 21.41
N ASN A 163 -18.37 9.49 22.02
CA ASN A 163 -17.08 9.50 21.33
C ASN A 163 -16.74 8.13 20.73
N SER A 164 -16.00 8.14 19.62
CA SER A 164 -15.35 6.95 19.10
C SER A 164 -14.01 6.75 19.81
N ASP A 165 -13.92 5.76 20.70
CA ASP A 165 -12.66 5.40 21.39
C ASP A 165 -11.70 4.61 20.50
N ARG A 166 -12.15 4.20 19.30
CA ARG A 166 -11.30 3.39 18.41
C ARG A 166 -10.22 4.27 17.76
N ARG A 167 -8.96 3.84 17.95
CA ARG A 167 -7.82 4.39 17.22
C ARG A 167 -7.85 3.87 15.78
N GLY A 168 -8.38 4.68 14.87
CA GLY A 168 -8.38 4.41 13.43
C GLY A 168 -9.73 3.97 12.83
N ASP A 169 -9.75 3.95 11.50
CA ASP A 169 -10.93 3.65 10.70
C ASP A 169 -11.22 2.13 10.67
N ALA A 170 -12.44 1.76 10.28
CA ALA A 170 -12.82 0.36 10.23
C ALA A 170 -12.16 -0.27 9.01
N LYS A 171 -11.59 -1.47 9.15
CA LYS A 171 -11.05 -2.20 7.99
C LYS A 171 -12.15 -2.67 7.04
N PHE A 172 -13.26 -3.13 7.59
CA PHE A 172 -14.41 -3.63 6.83
C PHE A 172 -15.61 -2.75 7.14
N PHE A 173 -16.22 -2.18 6.13
CA PHE A 173 -17.44 -1.38 6.22
C PHE A 173 -18.17 -1.40 4.87
N GLN A 174 -19.41 -0.94 4.84
CA GLN A 174 -20.18 -0.78 3.60
C GLN A 174 -20.84 0.58 3.64
N LEU A 175 -20.96 1.20 2.47
CA LEU A 175 -21.70 2.45 2.27
C LEU A 175 -23.04 2.05 1.67
N GLY A 176 -24.11 2.51 2.31
CA GLY A 176 -25.47 2.22 1.89
C GLY A 176 -26.33 3.47 2.01
N THR A 177 -27.36 3.55 1.18
CA THR A 177 -28.37 4.59 1.21
C THR A 177 -29.60 4.12 1.97
N VAL A 178 -30.19 4.99 2.78
CA VAL A 178 -31.44 4.69 3.47
C VAL A 178 -32.58 4.74 2.45
N MET A 179 -33.37 3.67 2.39
CA MET A 179 -34.57 3.61 1.56
C MET A 179 -35.76 4.21 2.32
N ASP A 180 -36.54 5.04 1.64
CA ASP A 180 -37.70 5.67 2.27
C ASP A 180 -38.79 4.64 2.60
N SER A 181 -39.40 4.79 3.78
CA SER A 181 -40.61 4.04 4.14
C SER A 181 -41.86 4.67 3.50
N SER A 182 -42.91 3.88 3.28
CA SER A 182 -44.21 4.37 2.80
C SER A 182 -44.87 5.33 3.79
N ASP A 183 -44.63 5.11 5.08
CA ASP A 183 -45.39 5.74 6.17
C ASP A 183 -44.92 7.16 6.49
N ASP A 184 -43.71 7.54 6.05
CA ASP A 184 -43.10 8.82 6.38
C ASP A 184 -42.81 9.69 5.13
N PHE A 185 -43.88 10.04 4.42
CA PHE A 185 -43.78 10.78 3.16
C PHE A 185 -43.28 12.22 3.33
N TYR A 186 -43.64 12.88 4.43
CA TYR A 186 -43.40 14.32 4.61
C TYR A 186 -42.05 14.63 5.26
N ASN A 187 -41.50 13.75 6.09
CA ASN A 187 -40.20 13.99 6.73
C ASN A 187 -39.00 13.49 5.90
N ARG A 188 -39.24 12.83 4.76
CA ARG A 188 -38.17 12.34 3.89
C ARG A 188 -37.49 13.45 3.08
N LEU A 189 -36.23 13.21 2.71
CA LEU A 189 -35.45 14.13 1.89
C LEU A 189 -35.99 14.21 0.46
N THR A 190 -36.07 15.42 -0.08
CA THR A 190 -36.40 15.63 -1.50
C THR A 190 -35.25 15.17 -2.41
N LYS A 191 -35.55 14.88 -3.69
CA LYS A 191 -34.54 14.46 -4.68
C LYS A 191 -33.35 15.43 -4.80
N LYS A 192 -33.56 16.73 -4.55
CA LYS A 192 -32.50 17.75 -4.63
C LYS A 192 -31.55 17.72 -3.43
N GLN A 193 -32.06 17.33 -2.26
CA GLN A 193 -31.30 17.25 -1.02
C GLN A 193 -30.45 15.98 -0.94
N ARG A 194 -30.89 14.87 -1.54
CA ARG A 194 -30.12 13.63 -1.62
C ARG A 194 -28.86 13.83 -2.45
N LYS A 195 -27.69 13.51 -1.88
CA LYS A 195 -26.40 13.55 -2.60
C LYS A 195 -25.74 12.18 -2.59
N ALA A 196 -24.59 12.08 -3.27
CA ALA A 196 -23.84 10.83 -3.37
C ALA A 196 -23.03 10.54 -2.09
N THR A 197 -22.48 11.57 -1.46
CA THR A 197 -21.62 11.45 -0.26
C THR A 197 -22.21 12.20 0.93
N LEU A 198 -21.85 11.78 2.15
CA LEU A 198 -22.35 12.41 3.37
C LEU A 198 -21.84 13.85 3.50
N VAL A 199 -20.58 14.09 3.12
CA VAL A 199 -19.98 15.43 3.10
C VAL A 199 -20.71 16.36 2.12
N ASP A 200 -21.12 15.88 0.94
CA ASP A 200 -21.85 16.71 -0.02
C ASP A 200 -23.24 17.11 0.47
N GLU A 201 -23.94 16.22 1.18
CA GLU A 201 -25.23 16.55 1.81
C GLU A 201 -25.04 17.66 2.84
N LEU A 202 -23.99 17.55 3.66
CA LEU A 202 -23.67 18.55 4.68
C LEU A 202 -23.28 19.91 4.08
N LEU A 203 -22.58 19.93 2.95
CA LEU A 203 -22.22 21.16 2.26
C LEU A 203 -23.40 21.79 1.51
N ALA A 204 -24.38 20.99 1.08
CA ALA A 204 -25.59 21.50 0.45
C ALA A 204 -26.45 22.31 1.44
N ASP A 205 -26.44 21.94 2.72
CA ASP A 205 -27.17 22.66 3.77
C ASP A 205 -26.64 24.10 3.96
N SER A 206 -27.53 25.07 3.74
CA SER A 206 -27.22 26.50 3.87
C SER A 206 -27.10 26.92 5.34
N GLU A 207 -27.91 26.35 6.23
CA GLU A 207 -27.91 26.71 7.66
C GLU A 207 -26.61 26.26 8.31
N PHE A 208 -26.20 25.01 8.03
CA PHE A 208 -24.92 24.48 8.47
C PHE A 208 -23.76 25.36 8.01
N ARG A 209 -23.70 25.74 6.72
CA ARG A 209 -22.66 26.62 6.18
C ARG A 209 -22.62 27.97 6.88
N ALA A 210 -23.78 28.59 7.12
CA ALA A 210 -23.86 29.87 7.81
C ALA A 210 -23.34 29.77 9.25
N LEU A 211 -23.72 28.72 9.98
CA LEU A 211 -23.26 28.46 11.34
C LEU A 211 -21.75 28.23 11.40
N GLN A 212 -21.22 27.37 10.53
CA GLN A 212 -19.78 27.08 10.51
C GLN A 212 -18.96 28.29 10.09
N LYS A 213 -19.45 29.12 9.16
CA LYS A 213 -18.79 30.39 8.80
C LYS A 213 -18.68 31.32 10.01
N LYS A 214 -19.74 31.46 10.80
CA LYS A 214 -19.74 32.25 12.04
C LYS A 214 -18.76 31.68 13.07
N ARG A 215 -18.79 30.36 13.29
CA ARG A 215 -17.86 29.67 14.22
C ARG A 215 -16.40 29.85 13.79
N LYS A 216 -16.10 29.63 12.51
CA LYS A 216 -14.75 29.81 11.97
C LYS A 216 -14.24 31.24 12.14
N ALA A 217 -15.08 32.24 11.85
CA ALA A 217 -14.71 33.65 12.05
C ALA A 217 -14.38 33.97 13.51
N LYS A 218 -15.19 33.47 14.45
CA LYS A 218 -14.95 33.60 15.89
C LYS A 218 -13.63 32.94 16.30
N MET A 219 -13.40 31.70 15.86
CA MET A 219 -12.15 30.98 16.17
C MET A 219 -10.93 31.66 15.56
N SER A 220 -11.02 32.20 14.34
CA SER A 220 -9.92 32.94 13.73
C SER A 220 -9.62 34.25 14.47
N ALA A 221 -10.65 34.98 14.92
CA ALA A 221 -10.47 36.19 15.70
C ALA A 221 -9.77 35.89 17.05
N GLN A 222 -10.24 34.86 17.76
CA GLN A 222 -9.61 34.40 19.00
C GLN A 222 -8.18 33.90 18.78
N ALA A 223 -7.92 33.17 17.69
CA ALA A 223 -6.56 32.72 17.36
C ALA A 223 -5.62 33.90 17.04
N MET A 224 -6.11 34.95 16.37
CA MET A 224 -5.34 36.17 16.12
C MET A 224 -5.05 36.96 17.41
N GLU A 225 -6.03 37.05 18.31
CA GLU A 225 -5.87 37.65 19.64
C GLU A 225 -4.81 36.90 20.46
N ASN A 226 -4.93 35.57 20.53
CA ASN A 226 -4.03 34.71 21.31
C ASN A 226 -2.60 34.66 20.74
N ARG A 227 -2.44 34.74 19.42
CA ARG A 227 -1.09 34.84 18.81
C ARG A 227 -0.34 36.06 19.33
N GLY A 228 -1.07 37.12 19.69
CA GLY A 228 -0.51 38.38 20.17
C GLY A 228 0.27 39.08 19.05
N ASN A 229 0.12 40.40 18.91
CA ASN A 229 0.88 41.11 17.90
C ASN A 229 2.38 41.05 18.26
N PRO A 230 3.26 40.38 17.49
CA PRO A 230 4.68 40.22 17.84
C PRO A 230 5.37 41.58 18.01
N THR A 231 4.90 42.60 17.30
CA THR A 231 5.36 43.99 17.43
C THR A 231 5.05 44.60 18.79
N LYS A 232 3.86 44.34 19.36
CA LYS A 232 3.46 44.81 20.69
C LYS A 232 4.22 44.09 21.81
N LYS A 233 4.56 42.81 21.62
CA LYS A 233 5.42 42.05 22.56
C LYS A 233 6.85 42.62 22.59
N LYS A 234 7.44 42.92 21.43
CA LYS A 234 8.76 43.59 21.34
C LYS A 234 8.77 44.99 21.97
N ALA A 235 7.75 45.81 21.70
CA ALA A 235 7.65 47.15 22.27
C ALA A 235 7.53 47.15 23.80
N ARG A 236 6.81 46.18 24.39
CA ARG A 236 6.76 45.99 25.85
C ARG A 236 8.12 45.61 26.43
N LYS A 237 8.85 44.70 25.76
CA LYS A 237 10.19 44.24 26.19
C LYS A 237 11.23 45.37 26.17
N ILE A 238 11.18 46.25 25.17
CA ILE A 238 12.07 47.43 25.08
C ILE A 238 11.73 48.45 26.18
N LYS A 239 10.44 48.66 26.48
CA LYS A 239 10.01 49.61 27.51
C LYS A 239 10.37 49.18 28.93
N THR A 240 10.43 47.86 29.20
CA THR A 240 10.93 47.30 30.47
C THR A 240 12.46 47.30 30.59
N LEU A 241 13.20 47.43 29.48
CA LEU A 241 14.67 47.51 29.50
C LEU A 241 15.19 48.96 29.60
N LEU A 242 14.31 49.94 29.42
CA LEU A 242 14.61 51.38 29.47
C LEU A 242 14.09 52.07 30.74
N SER A 243 13.48 51.32 31.65
CA SER A 243 13.05 51.76 32.98
C SER A 243 13.92 51.11 34.05
#